data_AF-A0A658NVM1-F1
#
_entry.id   AF-A0A658NVM1-F1
#
_cell.length_a   1.000
_cell.length_b   1.000
_cell.length_c   1.000
_cell.angle_alpha   90.00
_cell.angle_beta   90.00
_cell.angle_gamma   90.00
#
_symmetry.space_group_name_H-M   'P 1'
#
loop_
_entity.id
_entity.type
_entity.pdbx_description
1 polymer ?
#
loop_
_entity_poly.entity_id
_entity_poly.type
_entity_poly.pdbx_seq_one_letter_code
_entity_poly.pdbx_strand_id
1 'polypeptide(L)' 'MRVGKLADFAVLNQDIMAIPADKLHQTESLLMFVDGQQVYPEQ' A
#
# COMPACT_ATOMS: atom_id res chain seq x y z
N MET A 1 6.73 7.05 -7.21
CA MET A 1 7.71 6.14 -7.83
C MET A 1 8.72 6.95 -8.65
N ARG A 2 10.02 6.84 -8.39
CA ARG A 2 11.08 7.43 -9.24
C ARG A 2 12.01 6.31 -9.68
N VAL A 3 12.37 6.28 -10.96
CA VAL A 3 13.31 5.30 -11.51
C VAL A 3 14.68 5.46 -10.82
N GLY A 4 15.27 4.34 -10.37
CA GLY A 4 16.58 4.31 -9.72
C GLY A 4 16.58 4.45 -8.19
N LYS A 5 15.42 4.58 -7.53
CA LYS A 5 15.29 4.47 -6.07
C LYS A 5 14.76 3.10 -5.66
N LEU A 6 15.16 2.63 -4.48
CA LEU A 6 14.53 1.50 -3.84
C LEU A 6 13.03 1.76 -3.68
N ALA A 7 12.23 0.73 -3.94
CA ALA A 7 10.79 0.84 -4.04
C ALA A 7 10.16 0.62 -2.66
N ASP A 8 9.67 1.71 -2.08
CA ASP A 8 8.81 1.71 -0.89
C ASP A 8 7.40 2.07 -1.31
N PHE A 9 6.49 1.09 -1.30
CA PHE A 9 5.08 1.33 -1.61
C PHE A 9 4.19 0.23 -1.02
N ALA A 10 2.93 0.57 -0.82
CA ALA A 10 1.88 -0.37 -0.48
C ALA A 10 0.74 -0.28 -1.51
N VAL A 11 0.09 -1.41 -1.74
CA VAL A 11 -1.18 -1.47 -2.48
C VAL A 11 -2.28 -1.70 -1.46
N LEU A 12 -3.30 -0.85 -1.51
CA LEU A 12 -4.41 -0.87 -0.58
C LEU A 12 -5.69 -1.31 -1.32
N ASN A 13 -6.62 -1.94 -0.62
CA ASN A 13 -7.92 -2.32 -1.17
C ASN A 13 -8.86 -1.11 -1.42
N GLN A 14 -8.45 0.10 -1.01
CA GLN A 14 -9.23 1.33 -1.07
C GLN A 14 -8.33 2.54 -1.39
N ASP A 15 -8.91 3.54 -2.06
CA ASP A 15 -8.30 4.87 -2.15
C ASP A 15 -8.62 5.68 -0.88
N ILE A 16 -7.68 5.69 0.05
CA ILE A 16 -7.81 6.35 1.36
C ILE A 16 -8.02 7.87 1.26
N MET A 17 -7.74 8.49 0.12
CA MET A 17 -7.94 9.93 -0.09
C MET A 17 -9.34 10.26 -0.63
N ALA A 18 -10.08 9.26 -1.11
CA ALA A 18 -11.40 9.43 -1.70
C ALA A 18 -12.54 8.91 -0.82
N ILE A 19 -12.24 8.16 0.24
CA ILE A 19 -13.24 7.59 1.15
C ILE A 19 -13.51 8.46 2.39
N PRO A 20 -14.72 8.39 2.96
CA PRO A 20 -15.02 8.97 4.26
C PRO A 20 -14.09 8.47 5.38
N ALA A 21 -13.76 9.35 6.34
CA ALA A 21 -12.83 9.05 7.43
C ALA A 21 -13.29 7.87 8.30
N ASP A 22 -14.60 7.72 8.48
CA ASP A 22 -15.20 6.61 9.22
C ASP A 22 -15.01 5.27 8.52
N LYS A 23 -14.62 5.22 7.24
CA LYS A 23 -14.31 3.96 6.52
C LYS A 23 -12.83 3.60 6.51
N LEU A 24 -11.94 4.48 6.98
CA LEU A 24 -10.49 4.23 6.97
C LEU A 24 -10.10 2.94 7.71
N HIS A 25 -10.82 2.59 8.76
CA HIS A 25 -10.58 1.37 9.55
C HIS A 25 -10.83 0.06 8.78
N GLN A 26 -11.41 0.12 7.59
CA GLN A 26 -11.68 -1.01 6.71
C GLN A 26 -10.58 -1.20 5.63
N THR A 27 -9.57 -0.32 5.62
CA THR A 27 -8.49 -0.40 4.64
C THR A 27 -7.54 -1.54 4.99
N GLU A 28 -7.26 -2.39 4.00
CA GLU A 28 -6.35 -3.51 4.12
C GLU A 28 -5.17 -3.30 3.17
N SER A 29 -3.97 -3.68 3.62
CA SER A 29 -2.79 -3.77 2.77
C SER A 29 -2.84 -5.08 2.00
N LEU A 30 -2.94 -4.99 0.69
CA LEU A 30 -2.91 -6.16 -0.21
C LEU A 30 -1.46 -6.57 -0.52
N LEU A 31 -0.56 -5.60 -0.55
CA LEU A 31 0.84 -5.81 -0.93
C LEU A 31 1.71 -4.72 -0.32
N MET A 32 2.91 -5.07 0.15
CA MET A 32 3.86 -4.11 0.67
C MET A 32 5.27 -4.44 0.19
N PHE A 33 5.93 -3.43 -0.37
CA PHE A 33 7.35 -3.45 -0.71
C PHE A 33 8.10 -2.44 0.15
N VAL A 34 9.22 -2.89 0.73
CA VAL A 34 10.18 -2.07 1.46
C VAL A 34 11.56 -2.42 0.93
N ASP A 35 12.33 -1.40 0.54
CA ASP A 35 13.64 -1.57 -0.09
C ASP A 35 13.63 -2.51 -1.32
N GLY A 36 12.51 -2.53 -2.06
CA GLY A 36 12.32 -3.43 -3.20
C GLY A 36 12.08 -4.90 -2.84
N GLN A 37 11.99 -5.25 -1.55
CA GLN A 37 11.59 -6.58 -1.08
C GLN A 37 10.11 -6.59 -0.70
N GLN A 38 9.41 -7.63 -1.13
CA GLN A 38 8.03 -7.86 -0.68
C GLN A 38 8.04 -8.32 0.77
N VAL A 39 7.43 -7.53 1.66
CA VAL A 39 7.36 -7.82 3.10
C VAL A 39 5.97 -8.25 3.55
N TYR A 40 4.95 -8.02 2.70
CA TYR A 40 3.59 -8.51 2.93
C TYR A 40 3.10 -9.29 1.69
N PRO A 41 2.62 -10.53 1.86
CA PRO A 41 2.18 -11.36 0.75
C PRO A 41 0.87 -10.83 0.15
N GLU A 42 0.71 -11.02 -1.16
CA GLU A 42 -0.59 -10.96 -1.81
C GLU A 42 -1.34 -12.24 -1.41
N GLN A 43 -2.51 -12.13 -0.77
CA GLN A 43 -3.34 -13.29 -0.41
C GLN A 43 -4.13 -13.81 -1.61
#